data_AF-A0A2G6ECE3-F1
#
_entry.id   AF-A0A2G6ECE3-F1
#
_cell.length_a   1.000
_cell.length_b   1.000
_cell.length_c   1.000
_cell.angle_alpha   90.00
_cell.angle_beta   90.00
_cell.angle_gamma   90.00
#
_symmetry.space_group_name_H-M   'P 1'
#
loop_
_entity.id
_entity.type
_entity.pdbx_description
1 polymer ?
#
loop_
_entity_poly.entity_id
_entity_poly.type
_entity_poly.pdbx_seq_one_letter_code
_entity_poly.pdbx_strand_id
1 'polypeptide(L)'
;MNKTHPDKTHPYEWATSGPPLGIWRTALGTAGTVMGESIIFNNDGTGRLDTCSAMRGGESFELVWRHVAEGHLQIICLETGETGDDITDDMWETVFYMADWRASDLHPREPILRNRSREEFWHLSGPIQLVGRAEDRST
;
A
#
# COMPACT_ATOMS: atom_id res chain seq x y z
N MET A 1 4.81 -41.35 1.14
CA MET A 1 5.75 -40.20 1.26
C MET A 1 5.10 -39.00 0.61
N ASN A 2 4.45 -38.14 1.40
CA ASN A 2 3.91 -36.88 0.88
C ASN A 2 5.07 -35.90 0.74
N LYS A 3 5.35 -35.49 -0.50
CA LYS A 3 6.23 -34.34 -0.77
C LYS A 3 5.46 -33.09 -0.35
N THR A 4 5.72 -32.59 0.85
CA THR A 4 5.40 -31.22 1.23
C THR A 4 6.19 -30.32 0.29
N HIS A 5 5.51 -29.68 -0.67
CA HIS A 5 6.12 -28.64 -1.49
C HIS A 5 6.55 -27.50 -0.57
N PRO A 6 7.84 -27.17 -0.46
CA PRO A 6 8.23 -25.88 0.11
C PRO A 6 7.80 -24.78 -0.87
N ASP A 7 7.41 -23.63 -0.33
CA ASP A 7 7.08 -22.38 -1.04
C ASP A 7 5.71 -22.28 -1.74
N LYS A 8 4.65 -22.15 -0.93
CA LYS A 8 3.45 -21.39 -1.34
C LYS A 8 3.18 -20.17 -0.45
N THR A 9 4.20 -19.70 0.26
CA THR A 9 4.15 -18.44 1.00
C THR A 9 4.00 -17.30 -0.01
N HIS A 10 3.01 -16.44 0.18
CA HIS A 10 2.80 -15.32 -0.73
C HIS A 10 4.02 -14.37 -0.65
N PRO A 11 4.55 -13.82 -1.75
CA PRO A 11 5.73 -12.94 -1.68
C PRO A 11 5.52 -11.66 -0.86
N TYR A 12 4.26 -11.32 -0.56
CA TYR A 12 3.85 -10.24 0.34
C TYR A 12 3.28 -10.70 1.69
N GLU A 13 3.49 -11.96 2.09
CA GLU A 13 3.06 -12.43 3.41
C GLU A 13 3.72 -11.62 4.55
N TRP A 14 4.99 -11.24 4.37
CA TRP A 14 5.68 -10.32 5.30
C TRP A 14 4.98 -8.96 5.45
N ALA A 15 4.29 -8.49 4.41
CA ALA A 15 3.61 -7.20 4.40
C ALA A 15 2.23 -7.26 5.02
N THR A 16 1.70 -8.46 5.29
CA THR A 16 0.46 -8.65 6.05
C THR A 16 0.74 -9.04 7.49
N SER A 17 1.71 -9.94 7.73
CA SER A 17 2.11 -10.33 9.09
C SER A 17 2.89 -9.22 9.81
N GLY A 18 3.53 -8.33 9.05
CA GLY A 18 4.19 -7.12 9.51
C GLY A 18 3.74 -5.91 8.71
N PRO A 19 4.35 -4.74 8.95
CA PRO A 19 3.98 -3.51 8.25
C PRO A 19 4.26 -3.58 6.74
N PRO A 20 3.43 -2.94 5.89
CA PRO A 20 3.59 -2.93 4.44
C PRO A 20 4.66 -1.92 4.00
N LEU A 21 5.88 -2.01 4.52
CA LEU A 21 6.95 -1.04 4.27
C LEU A 21 7.36 -1.00 2.80
N GLY A 22 7.52 0.22 2.27
CA GLY A 22 8.01 0.46 0.91
C GLY A 22 7.10 1.31 0.06
N ILE A 23 7.42 1.32 -1.23
CA ILE A 23 6.74 2.07 -2.27
C ILE A 23 5.82 1.10 -3.00
N TRP A 24 4.54 1.43 -2.99
CA TRP A 24 3.49 0.66 -3.61
C TRP A 24 2.78 1.49 -4.67
N ARG A 25 2.30 0.87 -5.74
CA ARG A 25 1.58 1.55 -6.81
C ARG A 25 0.28 0.84 -7.11
N THR A 26 -0.76 1.57 -7.50
CA THR A 26 -1.98 0.94 -8.01
C THR A 26 -1.68 0.06 -9.21
N ALA A 27 -2.19 -1.17 -9.16
CA ALA A 27 -1.94 -2.18 -10.18
C ALA A 27 -2.86 -1.98 -11.41
N LEU A 28 -3.00 -0.78 -11.97
CA LEU A 28 -4.02 -0.50 -13.01
C LEU A 28 -3.74 -1.12 -14.40
N GLY A 29 -2.69 -1.91 -14.56
CA GLY A 29 -2.26 -2.41 -15.88
C GLY A 29 -1.87 -1.26 -16.80
N THR A 30 -2.26 -1.31 -18.07
CA THR A 30 -1.88 -0.30 -19.09
C THR A 30 -2.45 1.09 -18.80
N ALA A 31 -3.58 1.19 -18.09
CA ALA A 31 -4.15 2.47 -17.63
C ALA A 31 -3.24 3.20 -16.63
N GLY A 32 -2.37 2.46 -15.94
CA GLY A 32 -1.35 2.97 -15.01
C GLY A 32 -0.38 3.99 -15.63
N THR A 33 -0.29 4.02 -16.97
CA THR A 33 0.60 4.90 -17.74
C THR A 33 0.06 6.34 -17.81
N VAL A 34 -1.25 6.53 -17.68
CA VAL A 34 -1.93 7.83 -17.83
C VAL A 34 -2.48 8.34 -16.50
N MET A 35 -2.82 7.40 -15.61
CA MET A 35 -3.26 7.67 -14.25
C MET A 35 -2.52 6.72 -13.32
N GLY A 36 -1.88 7.24 -12.30
CA GLY A 36 -1.08 6.42 -11.40
C GLY A 36 -1.08 7.01 -10.02
N GLU A 37 -1.26 6.14 -9.04
CA GLU A 37 -1.18 6.51 -7.64
C GLU A 37 -0.14 5.61 -6.99
N SER A 38 0.73 6.21 -6.19
CA SER A 38 1.70 5.48 -5.38
C SER A 38 1.63 5.93 -3.94
N ILE A 39 1.85 4.98 -3.04
CA ILE A 39 1.90 5.22 -1.62
C ILE A 39 3.22 4.70 -1.06
N ILE A 40 3.84 5.49 -0.20
CA ILE A 40 5.08 5.16 0.49
C ILE A 40 4.77 4.96 1.96
N PHE A 41 5.20 3.83 2.52
CA PHE A 41 5.12 3.53 3.96
C PHE A 41 6.54 3.44 4.53
N ASN A 42 6.94 4.45 5.31
CA ASN A 42 8.23 4.50 6.00
C ASN A 42 8.16 3.87 7.39
N ASN A 43 9.27 3.29 7.86
CA ASN A 43 9.33 2.55 9.12
C ASN A 43 9.01 3.37 10.39
N ASP A 44 9.10 4.70 10.31
CA ASP A 44 8.79 5.64 11.39
C ASP A 44 7.30 5.98 11.52
N GLY A 45 6.45 5.36 10.70
CA GLY A 45 5.01 5.63 10.66
C GLY A 45 4.65 6.84 9.83
N THR A 46 5.60 7.45 9.10
CA THR A 46 5.31 8.47 8.09
C THR A 46 5.16 7.85 6.71
N GLY A 47 4.64 8.63 5.77
CA GLY A 47 4.56 8.22 4.39
C GLY A 47 4.19 9.35 3.45
N ARG A 48 3.91 8.97 2.21
CA ARG A 48 3.42 9.90 1.20
C ARG A 48 2.49 9.22 0.22
N LEU A 49 1.41 9.89 -0.14
CA LEU A 49 0.54 9.53 -1.26
C LEU A 49 0.86 10.45 -2.43
N ASP A 50 1.30 9.89 -3.53
CA ASP A 50 1.51 10.60 -4.79
C ASP A 50 0.41 10.18 -5.77
N THR A 51 -0.35 11.14 -6.29
CA THR A 51 -1.37 10.91 -7.32
C THR A 51 -0.96 11.61 -8.61
N CYS A 52 -1.21 11.00 -9.75
CA CYS A 52 -0.93 11.57 -11.05
C CYS A 52 -2.11 11.35 -11.99
N SER A 53 -2.57 12.44 -12.60
CA SER A 53 -3.63 12.44 -13.60
C SER A 53 -3.24 13.32 -14.77
N ALA A 54 -3.47 12.85 -16.00
CA ALA A 54 -3.26 13.65 -17.21
C ALA A 54 -4.04 14.98 -17.22
N MET A 55 -5.14 15.10 -16.45
CA MET A 55 -5.94 16.33 -16.38
C MET A 55 -5.50 17.30 -15.28
N ARG A 56 -4.96 16.81 -14.17
CA ARG A 56 -4.66 17.62 -12.97
C ARG A 56 -3.17 17.75 -12.67
N GLY A 57 -2.31 17.00 -13.36
CA GLY A 57 -0.89 16.90 -13.02
C GLY A 57 -0.65 15.94 -11.87
N GLY A 58 0.45 16.17 -11.14
CA GLY A 58 0.83 15.38 -9.97
C GLY A 58 0.52 16.13 -8.67
N GLU A 59 -0.04 15.43 -7.71
CA GLU A 59 -0.25 15.91 -6.34
C GLU A 59 0.45 14.97 -5.36
N SER A 60 0.94 15.51 -4.25
CA SER A 60 1.63 14.76 -3.21
C SER A 60 1.06 15.17 -1.85
N PHE A 61 0.70 14.18 -1.05
CA PHE A 61 0.13 14.37 0.27
C PHE A 61 0.95 13.60 1.31
N GLU A 62 1.30 14.27 2.40
CA GLU A 62 1.92 13.60 3.54
C GLU A 62 0.88 12.76 4.28
N LEU A 63 1.33 11.64 4.85
CA LEU A 63 0.46 10.78 5.64
C LEU A 63 1.20 10.25 6.85
N VAL A 64 0.43 9.86 7.86
CA VAL A 64 0.91 9.00 8.93
C VAL A 64 0.13 7.70 8.95
N TRP A 65 0.77 6.66 9.47
CA TRP A 65 0.20 5.33 9.49
C TRP A 65 0.75 4.49 10.64
N ARG A 66 -0.01 3.47 11.02
CA ARG A 66 0.44 2.45 11.98
C ARG A 66 -0.12 1.07 11.65
N HIS A 67 0.71 0.06 11.83
CA HIS A 67 0.29 -1.34 11.74
C HIS A 67 -0.18 -1.80 13.12
N VAL A 68 -1.49 -2.05 13.25
CA VAL A 68 -2.10 -2.36 14.56
C VAL A 68 -2.22 -3.86 14.82
N ALA A 69 -2.35 -4.66 13.77
CA ALA A 69 -2.41 -6.12 13.80
C ALA A 69 -2.19 -6.67 12.39
N GLU A 70 -2.01 -7.97 12.25
CA GLU A 70 -1.87 -8.64 10.95
C GLU A 70 -2.98 -8.22 9.97
N GLY A 71 -2.58 -7.69 8.80
CA GLY A 71 -3.49 -7.22 7.76
C GLY A 71 -4.36 -6.03 8.18
N HIS A 72 -4.03 -5.34 9.26
CA HIS A 72 -4.77 -4.19 9.79
C HIS A 72 -3.86 -2.96 9.84
N LEU A 73 -4.16 -1.98 8.98
CA LEU A 73 -3.47 -0.70 8.87
C LEU A 73 -4.42 0.40 9.33
N GLN A 74 -3.90 1.35 10.09
CA GLN A 74 -4.56 2.64 10.28
C GLN A 74 -3.75 3.73 9.59
N ILE A 75 -4.44 4.63 8.90
CA ILE A 75 -3.81 5.62 8.03
C ILE A 75 -4.60 6.94 8.04
N ILE A 76 -3.88 8.05 7.93
CA ILE A 76 -4.42 9.41 7.84
C ILE A 76 -3.63 10.18 6.80
N CYS A 77 -4.32 10.88 5.90
CA CYS A 77 -3.73 11.91 5.05
C CYS A 77 -3.69 13.23 5.83
N LEU A 78 -2.54 13.89 5.88
CA LEU A 78 -2.42 15.21 6.51
C LEU A 78 -2.90 16.30 5.56
N GLU A 79 -3.67 17.25 6.06
CA GLU A 79 -3.95 18.48 5.33
C GLU A 79 -2.71 19.40 5.31
N THR A 80 -2.74 20.41 4.44
CA THR A 80 -1.61 21.33 4.30
C THR A 80 -1.37 22.10 5.59
N GLY A 81 -0.21 21.86 6.22
CA GLY A 81 0.18 22.53 7.46
C GLY A 81 -0.21 21.77 8.73
N GLU A 82 -0.90 20.63 8.61
CA GLU A 82 -1.07 19.69 9.72
C GLU A 82 0.20 18.89 9.97
N THR A 83 0.36 18.47 11.21
CA THR A 83 1.45 17.62 11.67
C THR A 83 0.90 16.40 12.41
N GLY A 84 1.77 15.45 12.74
CA GLY A 84 1.37 14.28 13.54
C GLY A 84 0.78 14.62 14.91
N ASP A 85 1.09 15.80 15.45
CA ASP A 85 0.60 16.26 16.76
C ASP A 85 -0.87 16.73 16.72
N ASP A 86 -1.40 17.02 15.52
CA ASP A 86 -2.77 17.48 15.33
C ASP A 86 -3.79 16.31 15.26
N ILE A 87 -3.29 15.07 15.30
CA ILE A 87 -4.08 13.87 15.07
C ILE A 87 -4.82 13.43 16.32
N THR A 88 -6.13 13.26 16.19
CA THR A 88 -7.00 12.66 17.21
C THR A 88 -7.39 11.22 16.85
N ASP A 89 -7.80 10.45 17.86
CA ASP A 89 -8.11 9.01 17.70
C ASP A 89 -9.24 8.73 16.70
N ASP A 90 -10.16 9.67 16.49
CA ASP A 90 -11.30 9.55 15.58
C ASP A 90 -10.96 9.86 14.11
N MET A 91 -9.78 10.42 13.82
CA MET A 91 -9.34 10.70 12.46
C MET A 91 -8.83 9.45 11.71
N TRP A 92 -8.47 8.39 12.44
CA TRP A 92 -7.85 7.21 11.85
C TRP A 92 -8.81 6.42 10.97
N GLU A 93 -8.45 6.28 9.70
CA GLU A 93 -9.11 5.32 8.81
C GLU A 93 -8.47 3.94 8.93
N THR A 94 -9.31 2.90 8.99
CA THR A 94 -8.82 1.52 9.08
C THR A 94 -8.94 0.81 7.73
N VAL A 95 -7.81 0.23 7.29
CA VAL A 95 -7.70 -0.60 6.11
C VAL A 95 -7.47 -2.05 6.54
N PHE A 96 -8.42 -2.92 6.21
CA PHE A 96 -8.28 -4.37 6.37
C PHE A 96 -7.79 -4.94 5.05
N TYR A 97 -6.59 -5.51 5.02
CA TYR A 97 -5.95 -5.90 3.77
C TYR A 97 -5.37 -7.31 3.81
N MET A 98 -5.09 -7.83 2.61
CA MET A 98 -4.43 -9.12 2.42
C MET A 98 -3.54 -9.13 1.19
N ALA A 99 -2.57 -10.04 1.24
CA ALA A 99 -1.81 -10.53 0.12
C ALA A 99 -2.70 -11.37 -0.81
N ASP A 100 -2.68 -11.07 -2.11
CA ASP A 100 -3.42 -11.80 -3.13
C ASP A 100 -2.69 -11.78 -4.48
N TRP A 101 -3.13 -12.64 -5.39
CA TRP A 101 -2.65 -12.69 -6.77
C TRP A 101 -3.67 -12.07 -7.72
N ARG A 102 -3.16 -11.31 -8.68
CA ARG A 102 -3.95 -10.78 -9.79
C ARG A 102 -3.36 -11.26 -11.13
N ALA A 103 -4.22 -11.46 -12.13
CA ALA A 103 -3.78 -11.54 -13.51
C ALA A 103 -3.64 -10.14 -14.12
N SER A 104 -2.56 -9.90 -14.85
CA SER A 104 -2.35 -8.73 -15.70
C SER A 104 -1.99 -9.17 -17.13
N ASP A 105 -2.11 -8.24 -18.09
CA ASP A 105 -1.82 -8.52 -19.50
C ASP A 105 -0.36 -9.00 -19.71
N LEU A 106 0.53 -8.65 -18.79
CA LEU A 106 1.94 -9.01 -18.82
C LEU A 106 2.26 -10.27 -18.02
N HIS A 107 1.52 -10.55 -16.94
CA HIS A 107 1.81 -11.66 -16.05
C HIS A 107 0.53 -12.37 -15.59
N PRO A 108 0.46 -13.70 -15.68
CA PRO A 108 -0.72 -14.45 -15.23
C PRO A 108 -0.90 -14.41 -13.70
N ARG A 109 0.14 -14.09 -12.93
CA ARG A 109 0.13 -14.00 -11.46
C ARG A 109 1.09 -12.90 -10.99
N GLU A 110 0.55 -11.72 -10.79
CA GLU A 110 1.22 -10.57 -10.19
C GLU A 110 0.79 -10.44 -8.71
N PRO A 111 1.74 -10.34 -7.77
CA PRO A 111 1.41 -10.23 -6.37
C PRO A 111 0.93 -8.81 -6.04
N ILE A 112 -0.12 -8.72 -5.24
CA ILE A 112 -0.75 -7.46 -4.82
C ILE A 112 -1.11 -7.48 -3.32
N LEU A 113 -1.29 -6.29 -2.74
CA LEU A 113 -2.09 -6.10 -1.54
C LEU A 113 -3.45 -5.54 -1.96
N ARG A 114 -4.52 -6.10 -1.40
CA ARG A 114 -5.91 -5.67 -1.63
C ARG A 114 -6.60 -5.41 -0.32
N ASN A 115 -7.52 -4.45 -0.32
CA ASN A 115 -8.48 -4.33 0.77
C ASN A 115 -9.45 -5.53 0.76
N ARG A 116 -9.84 -6.00 1.93
CA ARG A 116 -10.79 -7.11 2.13
C ARG A 116 -12.23 -6.62 2.05
N SER A 117 -12.47 -5.35 2.36
CA SER A 117 -13.78 -4.75 2.52
C SER A 117 -14.20 -3.88 1.33
N ARG A 118 -13.26 -3.52 0.45
CA ARG A 118 -13.48 -2.60 -0.68
C ARG A 118 -12.63 -2.99 -1.89
N GLU A 119 -12.98 -2.49 -3.08
CA GLU A 119 -12.17 -2.66 -4.29
C GLU A 119 -10.87 -1.86 -4.23
N GLU A 120 -10.95 -0.65 -3.69
CA GLU A 120 -9.83 0.27 -3.44
C GLU A 120 -9.01 -0.20 -2.24
N PHE A 121 -7.68 -0.09 -2.30
CA PHE A 121 -6.85 -0.39 -1.13
C PHE A 121 -7.15 0.58 0.04
N TRP A 122 -7.23 1.86 -0.27
CA TRP A 122 -7.63 2.96 0.62
C TRP A 122 -8.33 4.03 -0.23
N HIS A 123 -7.71 5.19 -0.46
CA HIS A 123 -8.12 6.18 -1.48
C HIS A 123 -7.43 5.96 -2.84
N LEU A 124 -6.85 4.77 -3.00
CA LEU A 124 -6.17 4.33 -4.21
C LEU A 124 -7.17 3.60 -5.09
N SER A 125 -7.19 3.90 -6.39
CA SER A 125 -8.10 3.37 -7.41
C SER A 125 -8.09 1.85 -7.63
N GLY A 126 -7.39 1.08 -6.79
CA GLY A 126 -7.42 -0.37 -6.82
C GLY A 126 -6.44 -1.02 -5.83
N PRO A 127 -6.17 -2.33 -6.00
CA PRO A 127 -5.13 -3.00 -5.25
C PRO A 127 -3.76 -2.45 -5.62
N ILE A 128 -2.79 -2.64 -4.72
CA ILE A 128 -1.44 -2.09 -4.85
C ILE A 128 -0.39 -3.18 -5.03
N GLN A 129 0.65 -2.88 -5.79
CA GLN A 129 1.80 -3.75 -6.00
C GLN A 129 3.08 -3.06 -5.53
N LEU A 130 4.01 -3.83 -5.00
CA LEU A 130 5.30 -3.32 -4.55
C LEU A 130 6.14 -2.92 -5.76
N VAL A 131 6.66 -1.70 -5.76
CA VAL A 131 7.58 -1.20 -6.79
C VAL A 131 8.97 -0.89 -6.22
N GLY A 132 9.09 -0.74 -4.90
CA GLY A 132 10.38 -0.61 -4.21
C GLY A 132 10.25 -0.92 -2.73
N ARG A 133 11.24 -1.59 -2.14
CA ARG A 133 11.31 -1.75 -0.67
C ARG A 133 11.78 -0.46 -0.04
N ALA A 134 11.21 -0.10 1.11
CA ALA A 134 11.86 0.88 1.97
C ALA A 134 13.14 0.20 2.48
N GLU A 135 14.30 0.79 2.20
CA GLU A 135 15.54 0.32 2.82
C GLU A 135 15.43 0.59 4.33
N ASP A 136 15.74 -0.41 5.15
CA ASP A 136 15.99 -0.20 6.56
C ASP A 136 17.18 0.76 6.67
N ARG A 137 16.90 2.06 6.83
CA ARG A 137 17.91 3.00 7.33
C ARG A 137 18.11 2.69 8.81
N SER A 138 18.80 1.59 9.07
CA SER A 138 19.52 1.37 10.32
C SER A 138 20.71 2.35 10.29
N THR A 139 20.55 3.51 10.93
CA THR A 139 21.68 4.35 11.35
C THR A 139 22.42 3.69 12.49
#